data_AF-A0A7Y7TS14-F1
#
_entry.id   AF-A0A7Y7TS14-F1
#
_cell.length_a   1.000
_cell.length_b   1.000
_cell.length_c   1.000
_cell.angle_alpha   90.00
_cell.angle_beta   90.00
_cell.angle_gamma   90.00
#
_symmetry.space_group_name_H-M   'P 1'
#
loop_
_entity.id
_entity.type
_entity.pdbx_description
1 polymer ?
#
loop_
_entity_poly.entity_id
_entity_poly.type
_entity_poly.pdbx_seq_one_letter_code
_entity_poly.pdbx_strand_id
1 'polypeptide(L)'
;ILDSVKISYKGAPPQTGFGSFIKSDHNGSPIIWTLSEPYGASDWMPCKNNLTDKIDSIDIFVLTPQLYKVASNGLLISETNQGPNKFFHWKHKYPIATYLIAIAVTNYSVYNDIGYTATDSVIVTNYVYPEDLANAQTSTISLLPVVNLYDSLFITYPYRNEKYGHAQFGWGGGMEHQTMTFIGGFDFELLAHEFAHQWFGNMITCKSWSDIWINEGFATYSTGLCYENLFAGYWYPIWKRLLIDNVTTAPDGSVFCTDTISVSRIFDSRLSYYKGAGLLHMLRWVIGDSSFFAGLKNYLNDPTLRYSFATTQDFKTHMENSSGMNLTGFFNDWFYGEGYPIYDITCIKKPNQIVETTINQTQSHPSVGFYEMPVPVKFKNATKDTIIVFNSIANSEVFSIQLNFVPDSVFFDPDLRIVSKNSSIHLGIESINNDSYLDIFPNPTKNILNIHYSNIKISKIEITDVLGKNCFMKEISGSNLPTKLQINLEKFQSGNYFLKCYSENEIIIKKIIRL
;
A
#
# COMPACT_ATOMS: atom_id res chain seq x y z
N ILE A 1 39.09 -5.49 34.31
CA ILE A 1 38.08 -5.16 33.28
C ILE A 1 38.04 -3.63 33.23
N LEU A 2 38.30 -3.02 32.08
CA LEU A 2 38.05 -1.59 31.92
C LEU A 2 36.53 -1.40 31.96
N ASP A 3 36.05 -0.64 32.94
CA ASP A 3 34.62 -0.37 33.15
C ASP A 3 34.16 0.92 32.44
N SER A 4 35.10 1.72 31.93
CA SER A 4 34.84 3.00 31.30
C SER A 4 35.90 3.36 30.27
N VAL A 5 35.51 4.15 29.27
CA VAL A 5 36.38 4.75 28.25
C VAL A 5 36.03 6.24 28.17
N LYS A 6 37.05 7.10 28.15
CA LYS A 6 36.88 8.54 27.96
C LYS A 6 37.55 8.96 26.66
N ILE A 7 36.77 9.57 25.77
CA ILE A 7 37.25 10.12 24.50
C ILE A 7 37.09 11.64 24.56
N SER A 8 38.08 12.38 24.09
CA SER A 8 38.03 13.84 23.96
C SER A 8 38.43 14.22 22.55
N TYR A 9 37.57 15.00 21.89
CA TYR A 9 37.74 15.41 20.50
C TYR A 9 37.21 16.84 20.34
N LYS A 10 37.64 17.50 19.27
CA LYS A 10 37.19 18.84 18.86
C LYS A 10 37.33 18.97 17.34
N GLY A 11 36.52 19.82 16.74
CA GLY A 11 36.58 20.08 15.29
C GLY A 11 35.27 20.64 14.77
N ALA A 12 35.18 20.74 13.44
CA ALA A 12 33.92 20.97 12.74
C ALA A 12 33.49 19.62 12.13
N PRO A 13 32.40 19.02 12.60
CA PRO A 13 31.85 17.82 11.97
C PRO A 13 31.60 18.04 10.48
N PRO A 14 31.81 17.04 9.63
CA PRO A 14 31.39 17.11 8.24
C PRO A 14 29.86 17.15 8.14
N GLN A 15 29.37 17.68 7.02
CA GLN A 15 27.94 17.61 6.68
C GLN A 15 27.74 16.47 5.69
N THR A 16 27.49 15.26 6.19
CA THR A 16 27.19 14.09 5.35
C THR A 16 25.71 13.70 5.46
N GLY A 17 25.23 12.90 4.50
CA GLY A 17 23.82 12.48 4.45
C GLY A 17 22.88 13.69 4.40
N PHE A 18 21.91 13.73 5.33
CA PHE A 18 20.98 14.85 5.49
C PHE A 18 21.52 16.01 6.34
N GLY A 19 22.82 16.02 6.63
CA GLY A 19 23.49 17.13 7.29
C GLY A 19 24.28 16.73 8.54
N SER A 20 23.88 15.66 9.24
CA SER A 20 24.54 15.06 10.43
C SER A 20 24.69 16.01 11.64
N PHE A 21 25.37 17.13 11.45
CA PHE A 21 25.52 18.23 12.38
C PHE A 21 25.57 19.56 11.59
N ILE A 22 24.52 20.37 11.71
CA ILE A 22 24.39 21.63 11.00
C ILE A 22 24.63 22.80 11.94
N LYS A 23 25.33 23.81 11.41
CA LYS A 23 25.46 25.15 12.01
C LYS A 23 24.91 26.13 10.99
N SER A 24 23.88 26.88 11.36
CA SER A 24 23.19 27.81 10.48
C SER A 24 22.60 28.96 11.30
N ASP A 25 21.65 29.69 10.73
CA ASP A 25 20.91 30.78 11.35
C ASP A 25 19.43 30.71 10.96
N HIS A 26 18.52 31.09 11.86
CA HIS A 26 17.12 31.36 11.56
C HIS A 26 16.78 32.76 12.06
N ASN A 27 16.15 33.59 11.22
CA ASN A 27 15.75 34.96 11.56
C ASN A 27 16.86 35.79 12.28
N GLY A 28 18.11 35.63 11.86
CA GLY A 28 19.29 36.30 12.43
C GLY A 28 19.81 35.72 13.76
N SER A 29 19.28 34.59 14.23
CA SER A 29 19.73 33.87 15.42
C SER A 29 20.48 32.59 15.04
N PRO A 30 21.70 32.37 15.57
CA PRO A 30 22.46 31.15 15.33
C PRO A 30 21.71 29.90 15.80
N ILE A 31 21.81 28.82 15.02
CA ILE A 31 21.26 27.51 15.36
C ILE A 31 22.27 26.39 15.09
N ILE A 32 22.27 25.41 15.99
CA ILE A 32 22.88 24.11 15.78
C ILE A 32 21.80 23.04 15.89
N TRP A 33 21.82 22.03 15.02
CA TRP A 33 20.98 20.84 15.14
C TRP A 33 21.67 19.62 14.53
N THR A 34 21.27 18.43 14.98
CA THR A 34 21.80 17.13 14.52
C THR A 34 20.74 16.29 13.81
N LEU A 35 21.14 15.54 12.78
CA LEU A 35 20.29 14.57 12.07
C LEU A 35 21.18 13.40 11.65
N SER A 36 21.24 12.37 12.50
CA SER A 36 22.26 11.33 12.41
C SER A 36 21.83 10.10 11.60
N GLU A 37 20.58 10.01 11.17
CA GLU A 37 20.12 8.90 10.34
C GLU A 37 20.59 9.07 8.88
N PRO A 38 21.03 8.01 8.18
CA PRO A 38 21.28 6.64 8.67
C PRO A 38 22.69 6.45 9.25
N TYR A 39 23.66 7.29 8.87
CA TYR A 39 25.09 7.07 9.16
C TYR A 39 25.80 8.30 9.75
N GLY A 40 25.07 9.33 10.15
CA GLY A 40 25.64 10.61 10.59
C GLY A 40 26.14 10.67 12.03
N ALA A 41 25.82 9.68 12.89
CA ALA A 41 26.16 9.77 14.32
C ALA A 41 27.68 9.88 14.55
N SER A 42 28.47 9.11 13.80
CA SER A 42 29.94 9.12 13.91
C SER A 42 30.60 10.40 13.43
N ASP A 43 29.89 11.24 12.67
CA ASP A 43 30.45 12.48 12.12
C ASP A 43 30.69 13.53 13.22
N TRP A 44 29.89 13.50 14.28
CA TRP A 44 29.95 14.48 15.34
C TRP A 44 30.17 13.88 16.73
N MET A 45 30.06 12.56 16.89
CA MET A 45 30.23 11.83 18.16
C MET A 45 30.98 10.51 17.95
N PRO A 46 32.07 10.22 18.70
CA PRO A 46 32.67 8.89 18.72
C PRO A 46 31.66 7.85 19.24
N CYS A 47 31.18 6.98 18.34
CA CYS A 47 30.19 5.95 18.67
C CYS A 47 30.34 4.72 17.81
N LYS A 48 29.68 3.62 18.21
CA LYS A 48 29.42 2.49 17.33
C LYS A 48 28.22 2.82 16.44
N ASN A 49 28.51 3.27 15.23
CA ASN A 49 27.46 3.74 14.33
C ASN A 49 26.89 2.59 13.49
N ASN A 50 26.10 1.72 14.12
CA ASN A 50 25.47 0.57 13.48
C ASN A 50 24.14 0.22 14.18
N LEU A 51 23.39 -0.75 13.61
CA LEU A 51 22.09 -1.21 14.10
C LEU A 51 22.19 -2.54 14.88
N THR A 52 23.29 -2.75 15.62
CA THR A 52 23.53 -4.00 16.35
C THR A 52 23.46 -3.87 17.86
N ASP A 53 23.68 -2.67 18.41
CA ASP A 53 23.55 -2.37 19.83
C ASP A 53 22.81 -1.04 20.10
N LYS A 54 22.10 -0.99 21.23
CA LYS A 54 21.53 0.24 21.78
C LYS A 54 22.29 0.60 23.05
N ILE A 55 22.51 1.89 23.26
CA ILE A 55 23.05 2.42 24.51
C ILE A 55 21.95 2.29 25.56
N ASP A 56 22.26 1.78 26.75
CA ASP A 56 21.28 1.51 27.81
C ASP A 56 20.60 2.77 28.35
N SER A 57 21.38 3.84 28.52
CA SER A 57 20.95 5.17 28.96
C SER A 57 22.00 6.21 28.61
N ILE A 58 21.59 7.48 28.49
CA ILE A 58 22.51 8.59 28.17
C ILE A 58 22.28 9.79 29.07
N ASP A 59 23.38 10.44 29.44
CA ASP A 59 23.39 11.79 29.99
C ASP A 59 24.08 12.72 28.97
N ILE A 60 23.37 13.77 28.55
CA ILE A 60 23.85 14.75 27.58
C ILE A 60 24.06 16.08 28.29
N PHE A 61 25.28 16.60 28.18
CA PHE A 61 25.68 17.85 28.82
C PHE A 61 26.05 18.88 27.76
N VAL A 62 25.38 20.03 27.79
CA VAL A 62 25.58 21.09 26.79
C VAL A 62 25.85 22.42 27.47
N LEU A 63 26.98 23.06 27.14
CA LEU A 63 27.32 24.41 27.55
C LEU A 63 27.10 25.36 26.38
N THR A 64 26.31 26.40 26.57
CA THR A 64 25.95 27.37 25.52
C THR A 64 25.87 28.79 26.10
N PRO A 65 26.00 29.87 25.32
CA PRO A 65 25.67 31.22 25.80
C PRO A 65 24.28 31.29 26.44
N GLN A 66 24.13 32.13 27.47
CA GLN A 66 22.94 32.14 28.34
C GLN A 66 21.60 32.38 27.61
N LEU A 67 21.63 33.07 26.47
CA LEU A 67 20.46 33.37 25.63
C LEU A 67 19.80 32.11 25.06
N TYR A 68 20.58 31.07 24.78
CA TYR A 68 20.07 29.91 24.06
C TYR A 68 19.44 28.87 24.98
N LYS A 69 18.59 28.05 24.36
CA LYS A 69 17.94 26.86 24.91
C LYS A 69 18.44 25.63 24.17
N VAL A 70 18.42 24.49 24.84
CA VAL A 70 18.88 23.21 24.31
C VAL A 70 17.70 22.24 24.33
N ALA A 71 17.37 21.66 23.18
CA ALA A 71 16.43 20.54 23.08
C ALA A 71 17.22 19.25 22.89
N SER A 72 16.86 18.19 23.62
CA SER A 72 17.53 16.89 23.55
C SER A 72 16.63 15.75 24.07
N ASN A 73 17.16 14.53 24.00
CA ASN A 73 16.47 13.31 24.43
C ASN A 73 16.25 13.28 25.95
N GLY A 74 15.19 12.58 26.38
CA GLY A 74 14.85 12.34 27.77
C GLY A 74 14.34 13.56 28.51
N LEU A 75 14.67 13.66 29.80
CA LEU A 75 14.25 14.75 30.69
C LEU A 75 15.38 15.75 30.90
N LEU A 76 15.02 17.03 30.99
CA LEU A 76 15.91 18.08 31.43
C LEU A 76 16.05 18.01 32.95
N ILE A 77 17.22 17.57 33.43
CA ILE A 77 17.49 17.38 34.86
C ILE A 77 17.88 18.68 35.52
N SER A 78 18.70 19.51 34.86
CA SER A 78 19.06 20.84 35.38
C SER A 78 19.46 21.83 34.29
N GLU A 79 19.18 23.11 34.55
CA GLU A 79 19.76 24.26 33.85
C GLU A 79 20.53 25.11 34.89
N THR A 80 21.84 25.30 34.71
CA THR A 80 22.68 26.07 35.66
C THR A 80 23.42 27.19 34.93
N ASN A 81 23.26 28.43 35.40
CA ASN A 81 24.04 29.56 34.87
C ASN A 81 25.51 29.44 35.30
N GLN A 82 26.42 29.71 34.36
CA GLN A 82 27.88 29.71 34.57
C GLN A 82 28.49 30.95 33.91
N GLY A 83 28.42 32.09 34.60
CA GLY A 83 28.87 33.38 34.07
C GLY A 83 28.05 33.77 32.83
N PRO A 84 28.68 34.01 31.66
CA PRO A 84 27.97 34.35 30.42
C PRO A 84 27.31 33.13 29.74
N ASN A 85 27.56 31.92 30.26
CA ASN A 85 27.07 30.68 29.70
C ASN A 85 25.98 30.05 30.58
N LYS A 86 25.29 29.05 30.04
CA LYS A 86 24.34 28.20 30.72
C LYS A 86 24.63 26.74 30.37
N PHE A 87 24.62 25.91 31.39
CA PHE A 87 24.86 24.48 31.31
C PHE A 87 23.53 23.73 31.41
N PHE A 88 23.28 22.81 30.49
CA PHE A 88 22.09 21.97 30.44
C PHE A 88 22.51 20.52 30.64
N HIS A 89 21.79 19.82 31.52
CA HIS A 89 21.94 18.39 31.74
C HIS A 89 20.64 17.68 31.38
N TRP A 90 20.69 16.90 30.33
CA TRP A 90 19.62 16.03 29.87
C TRP A 90 19.92 14.58 30.24
N LYS A 91 18.89 13.81 30.58
CA LYS A 91 19.03 12.37 30.88
C LYS A 91 17.91 11.58 30.25
N HIS A 92 18.29 10.56 29.50
CA HIS A 92 17.40 9.57 28.92
C HIS A 92 17.74 8.18 29.47
N LYS A 93 16.74 7.45 29.98
CA LYS A 93 16.91 6.21 30.76
C LYS A 93 16.48 4.94 30.02
N TYR A 94 16.10 5.06 28.75
CA TYR A 94 15.70 3.91 27.95
C TYR A 94 16.76 3.59 26.90
N PRO A 95 16.82 2.32 26.43
CA PRO A 95 17.75 1.98 25.37
C PRO A 95 17.52 2.82 24.10
N ILE A 96 18.60 3.34 23.51
CA ILE A 96 18.56 4.26 22.37
C ILE A 96 19.60 3.88 21.31
N ALA A 97 19.21 3.91 20.04
CA ALA A 97 20.13 3.74 18.92
C ALA A 97 20.93 5.03 18.69
N THR A 98 22.17 4.93 18.21
CA THR A 98 23.07 6.10 18.11
C THR A 98 22.55 7.18 17.17
N TYR A 99 21.78 6.82 16.13
CA TYR A 99 21.23 7.80 15.19
C TYR A 99 20.08 8.64 15.78
N LEU A 100 19.46 8.17 16.87
CA LEU A 100 18.34 8.85 17.54
C LEU A 100 18.80 9.86 18.60
N ILE A 101 20.10 9.93 18.87
CA ILE A 101 20.68 10.88 19.81
C ILE A 101 20.74 12.25 19.13
N ALA A 102 20.21 13.25 19.81
CA ALA A 102 19.99 14.55 19.21
C ALA A 102 20.24 15.73 20.15
N ILE A 103 20.76 16.81 19.57
CA ILE A 103 20.91 18.10 20.22
C ILE A 103 20.51 19.19 19.23
N ALA A 104 19.63 20.09 19.65
CA ALA A 104 19.38 21.36 18.95
C ALA A 104 19.53 22.53 19.92
N VAL A 105 20.18 23.60 19.45
CA VAL A 105 20.51 24.78 20.27
C VAL A 105 20.22 26.05 19.49
N THR A 106 19.28 26.84 19.99
CA THR A 106 19.04 28.22 19.53
C THR A 106 18.19 29.00 20.55
N ASN A 107 17.67 30.18 20.20
CA ASN A 107 16.88 31.07 21.06
C ASN A 107 15.41 30.61 21.24
N TYR A 108 15.16 29.29 21.28
CA TYR A 108 13.81 28.72 21.31
C TYR A 108 12.89 29.36 22.36
N SER A 109 11.65 29.58 21.95
CA SER A 109 10.50 29.64 22.86
C SER A 109 10.10 28.22 23.27
N VAL A 110 9.71 28.02 24.53
CA VAL A 110 9.38 26.70 25.07
C VAL A 110 8.02 26.71 25.75
N TYR A 111 7.16 25.75 25.41
CA TYR A 111 5.88 25.52 26.07
C TYR A 111 5.58 24.02 26.16
N ASN A 112 4.60 23.65 26.98
CA ASN A 112 4.18 22.27 27.16
C ASN A 112 2.70 22.11 26.86
N ASP A 113 2.37 21.02 26.19
CA ASP A 113 1.02 20.46 26.12
C ASP A 113 0.95 19.14 26.89
N ILE A 114 -0.25 18.60 27.05
CA ILE A 114 -0.50 17.33 27.74
C ILE A 114 -1.38 16.45 26.87
N GLY A 115 -0.81 15.33 26.39
CA GLY A 115 -1.55 14.24 25.78
C GLY A 115 -2.00 13.23 26.83
N TYR A 116 -3.08 12.51 26.57
CA TYR A 116 -3.62 11.52 27.51
C TYR A 116 -3.64 10.12 26.90
N THR A 117 -3.02 9.18 27.60
CA THR A 117 -3.08 7.74 27.32
C THR A 117 -4.28 7.12 28.06
N ALA A 118 -4.53 5.83 27.90
CA ALA A 118 -5.60 5.16 28.63
C ALA A 118 -5.39 5.16 30.16
N THR A 119 -4.14 5.25 30.62
CA THR A 119 -3.78 5.05 32.04
C THR A 119 -3.03 6.22 32.68
N ASP A 120 -2.55 7.19 31.89
CA ASP A 120 -1.67 8.27 32.34
C ASP A 120 -1.67 9.46 31.35
N SER A 121 -0.86 10.47 31.62
CA SER A 121 -0.57 11.59 30.72
C SER A 121 0.85 11.54 30.17
N VAL A 122 1.05 12.16 29.01
CA VAL A 122 2.37 12.38 28.41
C VAL A 122 2.56 13.88 28.23
N ILE A 123 3.60 14.42 28.86
CA ILE A 123 4.02 15.80 28.63
C ILE A 123 4.59 15.89 27.20
N VAL A 124 4.09 16.85 26.43
CA VAL A 124 4.61 17.19 25.10
C VAL A 124 5.33 18.53 25.20
N THR A 125 6.67 18.51 25.24
CA THR A 125 7.47 19.74 25.34
C THR A 125 7.87 20.22 23.96
N ASN A 126 7.49 21.45 23.62
CA ASN A 126 7.73 22.05 22.31
C ASN A 126 8.81 23.15 22.42
N TYR A 127 9.93 22.96 21.74
CA TYR A 127 10.99 23.94 21.51
C TYR A 127 10.81 24.52 20.11
N VAL A 128 10.39 25.77 19.98
CA VAL A 128 10.00 26.36 18.69
C VAL A 128 10.67 27.71 18.47
N TYR A 129 10.88 28.10 17.23
CA TYR A 129 11.43 29.41 16.93
C TYR A 129 10.48 30.49 17.45
N PRO A 130 10.99 31.60 18.04
CA PRO A 130 10.13 32.64 18.60
C PRO A 130 9.10 33.20 17.61
N GLU A 131 9.48 33.35 16.35
CA GLU A 131 8.61 33.81 15.26
C GLU A 131 7.45 32.87 14.93
N ASP A 132 7.58 31.57 15.22
CA ASP A 132 6.58 30.54 14.89
C ASP A 132 5.73 30.12 16.09
N LEU A 133 5.99 30.69 17.29
CA LEU A 133 5.36 30.28 18.54
C LEU A 133 3.82 30.21 18.46
N ALA A 134 3.19 31.25 17.91
CA ALA A 134 1.73 31.31 17.82
C ALA A 134 1.16 30.21 16.90
N ASN A 135 1.79 29.97 15.75
CA ASN A 135 1.40 28.91 14.82
C ASN A 135 1.61 27.52 15.44
N ALA A 136 2.75 27.31 16.11
CA ALA A 136 3.06 26.05 16.76
C ALA A 136 2.02 25.72 17.85
N GLN A 137 1.66 26.70 18.69
CA GLN A 137 0.65 26.51 19.74
C GLN A 137 -0.73 26.13 19.20
N THR A 138 -1.10 26.61 18.01
CA THR A 138 -2.38 26.24 17.38
C THR A 138 -2.34 24.92 16.63
N SER A 139 -1.17 24.48 16.18
CA SER A 139 -1.03 23.32 15.29
C SER A 139 -0.66 22.04 16.05
N THR A 140 0.24 22.13 17.04
CA THR A 140 0.72 20.97 17.82
C THR A 140 -0.38 20.31 18.67
N ILE A 141 -1.43 21.06 19.05
CA ILE A 141 -2.60 20.51 19.75
C ILE A 141 -3.33 19.40 18.96
N SER A 142 -3.15 19.36 17.64
CA SER A 142 -3.72 18.32 16.78
C SER A 142 -3.11 16.93 17.04
N LEU A 143 -1.92 16.87 17.66
CA LEU A 143 -1.28 15.62 18.07
C LEU A 143 -1.95 14.98 19.29
N LEU A 144 -2.57 15.76 20.18
CA LEU A 144 -3.11 15.25 21.44
C LEU A 144 -4.11 14.08 21.30
N PRO A 145 -5.07 14.08 20.36
CA PRO A 145 -5.91 12.90 20.11
C PRO A 145 -5.13 11.70 19.52
N VAL A 146 -4.03 11.94 18.81
CA VAL A 146 -3.16 10.88 18.27
C VAL A 146 -2.44 10.13 19.39
N VAL A 147 -2.04 10.84 20.45
CA VAL A 147 -1.45 10.23 21.65
C VAL A 147 -2.35 9.13 22.21
N ASN A 148 -3.64 9.43 22.36
CA ASN A 148 -4.62 8.47 22.85
C ASN A 148 -4.85 7.32 21.86
N LEU A 149 -4.98 7.64 20.57
CA LEU A 149 -5.26 6.66 19.53
C LEU A 149 -4.15 5.60 19.44
N TYR A 150 -2.89 6.02 19.30
CA TYR A 150 -1.77 5.09 19.16
C TYR A 150 -1.55 4.27 20.43
N ASP A 151 -1.72 4.87 21.61
CA ASP A 151 -1.70 4.15 22.88
C ASP A 151 -2.72 2.98 22.91
N SER A 152 -3.93 3.23 22.39
CA SER A 152 -5.01 2.24 22.36
C SER A 152 -4.81 1.13 21.32
N LEU A 153 -4.33 1.48 20.12
CA LEU A 153 -4.14 0.55 19.00
C LEU A 153 -2.87 -0.28 19.16
N PHE A 154 -1.81 0.32 19.68
CA PHE A 154 -0.50 -0.30 19.87
C PHE A 154 -0.38 -0.79 21.30
N ILE A 155 0.40 -0.10 22.12
CA ILE A 155 0.58 -0.38 23.55
C ILE A 155 0.83 0.95 24.26
N THR A 156 0.86 0.93 25.60
CA THR A 156 1.17 2.14 26.38
C THR A 156 2.44 2.84 25.89
N TYR A 157 2.39 4.18 25.74
CA TYR A 157 3.52 4.99 25.28
C TYR A 157 4.85 4.54 25.94
N PRO A 158 5.87 4.17 25.14
CA PRO A 158 7.02 3.43 25.65
C PRO A 158 7.96 4.24 26.55
N TYR A 159 7.89 5.57 26.50
CA TYR A 159 8.73 6.49 27.27
C TYR A 159 7.92 7.31 28.28
N ARG A 160 6.78 6.78 28.76
CA ARG A 160 5.82 7.50 29.64
C ARG A 160 6.41 8.08 30.94
N ASN A 161 7.52 7.55 31.44
CA ASN A 161 8.18 8.09 32.63
C ASN A 161 9.10 9.29 32.32
N GLU A 162 9.18 9.70 31.06
CA GLU A 162 9.92 10.86 30.59
C GLU A 162 8.95 11.85 29.93
N LYS A 163 9.12 12.12 28.64
CA LYS A 163 8.29 13.02 27.86
C LYS A 163 8.26 12.60 26.40
N TYR A 164 7.36 13.21 25.63
CA TYR A 164 7.53 13.40 24.20
C TYR A 164 7.76 14.90 23.93
N GLY A 165 8.18 15.27 22.72
CA GLY A 165 8.36 16.67 22.39
C GLY A 165 8.82 16.90 20.96
N HIS A 166 8.82 18.17 20.59
CA HIS A 166 9.31 18.64 19.29
C HIS A 166 10.41 19.68 19.49
N ALA A 167 11.43 19.66 18.64
CA ALA A 167 12.34 20.78 18.45
C ALA A 167 12.28 21.24 17.00
N GLN A 168 11.86 22.49 16.78
CA GLN A 168 11.81 23.04 15.44
C GLN A 168 13.24 23.19 14.89
N PHE A 169 13.48 22.76 13.65
CA PHE A 169 14.81 22.80 13.06
C PHE A 169 14.80 23.17 11.58
N GLY A 170 15.98 23.35 10.98
CA GLY A 170 16.15 23.92 9.64
C GLY A 170 16.03 22.95 8.47
N TRP A 171 15.59 21.71 8.69
CA TRP A 171 15.41 20.71 7.63
C TRP A 171 13.93 20.52 7.29
N GLY A 172 13.63 20.11 6.06
CA GLY A 172 12.25 19.88 5.62
C GLY A 172 11.79 18.47 5.94
N GLY A 173 10.64 18.33 6.62
CA GLY A 173 10.15 17.04 7.14
C GLY A 173 10.37 16.92 8.64
N GLY A 174 10.60 15.70 9.14
CA GLY A 174 10.89 15.42 10.53
C GLY A 174 11.96 14.35 10.71
N MET A 175 12.46 14.23 11.93
CA MET A 175 13.40 13.20 12.34
C MET A 175 13.01 12.75 13.74
N GLU A 176 12.74 11.47 13.91
CA GLU A 176 12.00 10.91 15.03
C GLU A 176 12.78 10.78 16.34
N HIS A 177 13.89 11.50 16.48
CA HIS A 177 14.81 11.48 17.63
C HIS A 177 14.07 11.17 18.94
N GLN A 178 14.46 10.07 19.57
CA GLN A 178 13.71 9.45 20.66
C GLN A 178 13.34 10.45 21.74
N THR A 179 12.04 10.62 22.03
CA THR A 179 11.45 11.60 23.00
C THR A 179 11.61 13.10 22.67
N MET A 180 12.22 13.46 21.54
CA MET A 180 12.40 14.85 21.10
C MET A 180 12.54 14.92 19.58
N THR A 181 11.44 14.68 18.87
CA THR A 181 11.39 14.74 17.41
C THR A 181 11.85 16.10 16.90
N PHE A 182 12.73 16.14 15.92
CA PHE A 182 13.05 17.40 15.24
C PHE A 182 12.09 17.60 14.08
N ILE A 183 11.50 18.80 13.97
CA ILE A 183 10.40 19.04 13.04
C ILE A 183 10.57 20.33 12.25
N GLY A 184 10.37 20.27 10.93
CA GLY A 184 10.45 21.42 10.05
C GLY A 184 9.13 22.21 9.94
N GLY A 185 8.00 21.56 10.26
CA GLY A 185 6.67 22.14 10.20
C GLY A 185 5.70 21.45 11.17
N PHE A 186 4.48 21.95 11.30
CA PHE A 186 3.51 21.44 12.29
C PHE A 186 2.26 20.84 11.65
N ASP A 187 2.38 20.36 10.40
CA ASP A 187 1.29 19.69 9.70
C ASP A 187 0.89 18.41 10.42
N PHE A 188 -0.42 18.15 10.49
CA PHE A 188 -0.98 17.02 11.25
C PHE A 188 -0.36 15.67 10.87
N GLU A 189 -0.21 15.40 9.57
CA GLU A 189 0.31 14.13 9.08
C GLU A 189 1.76 13.90 9.51
N LEU A 190 2.59 14.95 9.45
CA LEU A 190 3.97 14.90 9.92
C LEU A 190 4.01 14.65 11.43
N LEU A 191 3.25 15.41 12.23
CA LEU A 191 3.18 15.20 13.69
C LEU A 191 2.77 13.75 14.03
N ALA A 192 1.79 13.21 13.32
CA ALA A 192 1.30 11.85 13.53
C ALA A 192 2.31 10.77 13.07
N HIS A 193 3.05 11.02 11.99
CA HIS A 193 4.13 10.15 11.49
C HIS A 193 5.27 10.07 12.51
N GLU A 194 5.78 11.23 12.93
CA GLU A 194 6.90 11.32 13.87
C GLU A 194 6.57 10.77 15.26
N PHE A 195 5.32 10.89 15.71
CA PHE A 195 4.91 10.30 16.97
C PHE A 195 4.75 8.77 16.87
N ALA A 196 4.36 8.22 15.72
CA ALA A 196 4.30 6.77 15.53
C ALA A 196 5.68 6.12 15.68
N HIS A 197 6.73 6.82 15.27
CA HIS A 197 8.09 6.33 15.38
C HIS A 197 8.55 6.02 16.82
N GLN A 198 7.88 6.59 17.83
CA GLN A 198 8.17 6.27 19.23
C GLN A 198 7.98 4.77 19.52
N TRP A 199 7.08 4.09 18.81
CA TRP A 199 6.95 2.63 18.84
C TRP A 199 7.79 1.96 17.75
N PHE A 200 7.76 2.51 16.52
CA PHE A 200 8.35 1.92 15.32
C PHE A 200 9.54 2.71 14.78
N GLY A 201 10.75 2.27 15.04
CA GLY A 201 11.99 3.00 14.77
C GLY A 201 12.74 3.33 16.04
N ASN A 202 12.04 3.75 17.10
CA ASN A 202 12.66 4.08 18.39
C ASN A 202 12.66 2.92 19.37
N MET A 203 11.47 2.47 19.82
CA MET A 203 11.39 1.36 20.75
C MET A 203 11.84 0.07 20.08
N ILE A 204 11.26 -0.26 18.92
CA ILE A 204 11.73 -1.35 18.07
C ILE A 204 12.30 -0.75 16.79
N THR A 205 13.61 -0.83 16.63
CA THR A 205 14.34 -0.28 15.47
C THR A 205 14.52 -1.37 14.42
N CYS A 206 14.56 -1.04 13.12
CA CYS A 206 14.96 -2.00 12.10
C CYS A 206 16.38 -2.57 12.38
N LYS A 207 16.58 -3.88 12.19
CA LYS A 207 17.88 -4.55 12.44
C LYS A 207 18.94 -4.22 11.39
N SER A 208 18.48 -3.84 10.20
CA SER A 208 19.28 -3.44 9.05
C SER A 208 18.47 -2.41 8.27
N TRP A 209 19.16 -1.54 7.52
CA TRP A 209 18.50 -0.63 6.59
C TRP A 209 17.73 -1.35 5.48
N SER A 210 18.01 -2.64 5.22
CA SER A 210 17.18 -3.50 4.38
C SER A 210 15.74 -3.64 4.90
N ASP A 211 15.55 -3.51 6.22
CA ASP A 211 14.28 -3.58 6.94
C ASP A 211 13.74 -2.18 7.32
N ILE A 212 14.22 -1.09 6.70
CA ILE A 212 13.82 0.29 7.04
C ILE A 212 12.30 0.55 6.99
N TRP A 213 11.56 -0.24 6.22
CA TRP A 213 10.09 -0.19 6.20
C TRP A 213 9.45 -0.45 7.57
N ILE A 214 10.14 -1.15 8.49
CA ILE A 214 9.67 -1.34 9.87
C ILE A 214 9.57 0.00 10.59
N ASN A 215 10.44 0.96 10.27
CA ASN A 215 10.34 2.31 10.78
C ASN A 215 9.31 3.07 9.92
N GLU A 216 9.60 3.22 8.63
CA GLU A 216 8.92 4.20 7.77
C GLU A 216 7.56 3.77 7.26
N GLY A 217 7.40 2.49 6.94
CA GLY A 217 6.13 1.91 6.51
C GLY A 217 5.11 1.92 7.65
N PHE A 218 5.54 1.65 8.88
CA PHE A 218 4.66 1.75 10.06
C PHE A 218 4.27 3.18 10.39
N ALA A 219 5.22 4.12 10.39
CA ALA A 219 4.91 5.51 10.64
C ALA A 219 3.94 6.07 9.60
N THR A 220 4.19 5.77 8.31
CA THR A 220 3.30 6.12 7.20
C THR A 220 1.92 5.47 7.32
N TYR A 221 1.85 4.17 7.67
CA TYR A 221 0.58 3.47 7.86
C TYR A 221 -0.24 4.04 9.02
N SER A 222 0.44 4.49 10.08
CA SER A 222 -0.19 5.06 11.27
C SER A 222 -0.93 6.37 10.98
N THR A 223 -0.48 7.16 10.00
CA THR A 223 -1.25 8.33 9.54
C THR A 223 -2.58 7.92 8.90
N GLY A 224 -2.60 6.81 8.16
CA GLY A 224 -3.82 6.18 7.66
C GLY A 224 -4.77 5.76 8.78
N LEU A 225 -4.25 5.20 9.87
CA LEU A 225 -5.04 4.86 11.06
C LEU A 225 -5.62 6.10 11.75
N CYS A 226 -4.89 7.22 11.77
CA CYS A 226 -5.42 8.50 12.23
C CYS A 226 -6.63 8.95 11.39
N TYR A 227 -6.52 8.91 10.06
CA TYR A 227 -7.64 9.27 9.19
C TYR A 227 -8.83 8.30 9.31
N GLU A 228 -8.57 7.02 9.53
CA GLU A 228 -9.60 6.01 9.77
C GLU A 228 -10.38 6.28 11.08
N ASN A 229 -9.69 6.67 12.16
CA ASN A 229 -10.29 6.70 13.50
C ASN A 229 -10.70 8.10 13.98
N LEU A 230 -10.01 9.16 13.56
CA LEU A 230 -10.26 10.54 14.02
C LEU A 230 -11.02 11.36 12.99
N PHE A 231 -10.86 11.04 11.69
CA PHE A 231 -11.42 11.81 10.58
C PHE A 231 -12.16 10.94 9.56
N ALA A 232 -12.79 9.87 10.06
CA ALA A 232 -13.46 8.87 9.24
C ALA A 232 -14.48 9.51 8.27
N GLY A 233 -14.50 9.04 7.03
CA GLY A 233 -15.53 9.38 6.03
C GLY A 233 -15.08 10.30 4.89
N TYR A 234 -14.13 11.21 5.11
CA TYR A 234 -13.58 12.07 4.03
C TYR A 234 -12.13 11.75 3.71
N TRP A 235 -11.26 11.77 4.73
CA TRP A 235 -9.81 11.67 4.49
C TRP A 235 -9.30 10.25 4.29
N TYR A 236 -9.90 9.25 4.94
CA TYR A 236 -9.42 7.86 4.82
C TYR A 236 -9.50 7.28 3.39
N PRO A 237 -10.59 7.46 2.62
CA PRO A 237 -10.60 7.08 1.21
C PRO A 237 -9.56 7.82 0.36
N ILE A 238 -9.31 9.10 0.65
CA ILE A 238 -8.29 9.91 -0.04
C ILE A 238 -6.90 9.38 0.25
N TRP A 239 -6.59 9.10 1.53
CA TRP A 239 -5.31 8.53 1.94
C TRP A 239 -5.03 7.19 1.26
N LYS A 240 -6.02 6.28 1.21
CA LYS A 240 -5.88 4.99 0.51
C LYS A 240 -5.62 5.17 -1.00
N ARG A 241 -6.28 6.14 -1.63
CA ARG A 241 -6.03 6.47 -3.04
C ARG A 241 -4.61 6.98 -3.24
N LEU A 242 -4.16 7.92 -2.42
CA LEU A 242 -2.80 8.47 -2.48
C LEU A 242 -1.75 7.39 -2.25
N LEU A 243 -1.97 6.48 -1.30
CA LEU A 243 -1.12 5.32 -1.05
C LEU A 243 -0.95 4.48 -2.33
N ILE A 244 -2.07 4.06 -2.94
CA ILE A 244 -2.05 3.25 -4.16
C ILE A 244 -1.39 4.02 -5.30
N ASP A 245 -1.76 5.28 -5.51
CA ASP A 245 -1.24 6.09 -6.61
C ASP A 245 0.28 6.28 -6.50
N ASN A 246 0.81 6.55 -5.29
CA ASN A 246 2.24 6.67 -5.05
C ASN A 246 2.98 5.36 -5.31
N VAL A 247 2.51 4.24 -4.74
CA VAL A 247 3.13 2.92 -4.94
C VAL A 247 3.18 2.55 -6.42
N THR A 248 2.15 2.91 -7.18
CA THR A 248 1.96 2.52 -8.58
C THR A 248 2.43 3.58 -9.58
N THR A 249 3.33 4.47 -9.17
CA THR A 249 3.96 5.46 -10.07
C THR A 249 5.00 4.85 -11.02
N ALA A 250 5.58 3.70 -10.67
CA ALA A 250 6.51 2.95 -11.50
C ALA A 250 6.24 1.45 -11.41
N PRO A 251 6.57 0.65 -12.45
CA PRO A 251 6.18 -0.75 -12.52
C PRO A 251 7.01 -1.67 -11.60
N ASP A 252 8.14 -1.21 -11.09
CA ASP A 252 9.18 -1.97 -10.40
C ASP A 252 9.47 -1.47 -8.98
N GLY A 253 10.36 -2.18 -8.27
CA GLY A 253 10.79 -1.88 -6.91
C GLY A 253 10.01 -2.65 -5.84
N SER A 254 10.73 -3.02 -4.78
CA SER A 254 10.26 -3.81 -3.63
C SER A 254 10.31 -3.00 -2.33
N VAL A 255 9.62 -3.48 -1.29
CA VAL A 255 9.73 -2.91 0.06
C VAL A 255 11.10 -3.23 0.66
N PHE A 256 11.61 -4.45 0.44
CA PHE A 256 12.96 -4.85 0.83
C PHE A 256 14.00 -3.88 0.23
N CYS A 257 14.75 -3.19 1.08
CA CYS A 257 15.76 -2.27 0.62
C CYS A 257 17.03 -3.03 0.17
N THR A 258 17.20 -3.08 -1.15
CA THR A 258 18.26 -3.83 -1.84
C THR A 258 19.62 -3.14 -1.83
N ASP A 259 19.64 -1.82 -1.67
CA ASP A 259 20.86 -1.01 -1.58
C ASP A 259 20.83 -0.17 -0.31
N THR A 260 21.48 -0.68 0.74
CA THR A 260 21.59 -0.01 2.04
C THR A 260 22.68 1.06 2.07
N ILE A 261 23.46 1.23 1.02
CA ILE A 261 24.49 2.28 0.94
C ILE A 261 23.85 3.57 0.42
N SER A 262 22.90 3.45 -0.51
CA SER A 262 22.16 4.57 -1.07
C SER A 262 21.12 5.13 -0.10
N VAL A 263 21.41 6.29 0.49
CA VAL A 263 20.48 7.02 1.36
C VAL A 263 19.13 7.26 0.66
N SER A 264 19.14 7.62 -0.63
CA SER A 264 17.90 7.84 -1.37
C SER A 264 17.08 6.57 -1.57
N ARG A 265 17.71 5.39 -1.59
CA ARG A 265 16.99 4.11 -1.67
C ARG A 265 16.48 3.66 -0.30
N ILE A 266 17.26 3.87 0.76
CA ILE A 266 16.83 3.63 2.15
C ILE A 266 15.56 4.46 2.43
N PHE A 267 15.59 5.75 2.11
CA PHE A 267 14.47 6.67 2.31
C PHE A 267 13.69 6.95 1.02
N ASP A 268 13.47 5.92 0.21
CA ASP A 268 12.65 6.04 -0.99
C ASP A 268 11.18 6.18 -0.61
N SER A 269 10.60 7.36 -0.86
CA SER A 269 9.20 7.67 -0.52
C SER A 269 8.21 6.65 -1.11
N ARG A 270 8.44 6.16 -2.33
CA ARG A 270 7.54 5.18 -2.95
C ARG A 270 7.66 3.82 -2.28
N LEU A 271 8.88 3.35 -2.02
CA LEU A 271 9.16 1.95 -1.68
C LEU A 271 9.22 1.71 -0.17
N SER A 272 9.95 2.54 0.58
CA SER A 272 10.14 2.37 2.02
C SER A 272 8.96 2.88 2.83
N TYR A 273 8.33 3.97 2.37
CA TYR A 273 7.20 4.61 3.05
C TYR A 273 5.86 4.08 2.50
N TYR A 274 5.47 4.49 1.29
CA TYR A 274 4.14 4.16 0.75
C TYR A 274 3.96 2.66 0.48
N LYS A 275 4.94 1.97 -0.13
CA LYS A 275 4.80 0.52 -0.37
C LYS A 275 4.92 -0.27 0.93
N GLY A 276 5.73 0.18 1.89
CA GLY A 276 5.77 -0.36 3.26
C GLY A 276 4.42 -0.22 3.99
N ALA A 277 3.78 0.94 3.91
CA ALA A 277 2.44 1.16 4.46
C ALA A 277 1.36 0.35 3.71
N GLY A 278 1.50 0.21 2.39
CA GLY A 278 0.66 -0.64 1.55
C GLY A 278 0.74 -2.10 1.97
N LEU A 279 1.93 -2.60 2.28
CA LEU A 279 2.14 -3.95 2.80
C LEU A 279 1.35 -4.16 4.11
N LEU A 280 1.42 -3.23 5.06
CA LEU A 280 0.66 -3.31 6.32
C LEU A 280 -0.85 -3.25 6.10
N HIS A 281 -1.30 -2.34 5.23
CA HIS A 281 -2.72 -2.20 4.88
C HIS A 281 -3.29 -3.49 4.26
N MET A 282 -2.57 -4.07 3.30
CA MET A 282 -2.96 -5.33 2.67
C MET A 282 -2.84 -6.50 3.64
N LEU A 283 -1.83 -6.53 4.50
CA LEU A 283 -1.68 -7.58 5.50
C LEU A 283 -2.87 -7.58 6.47
N ARG A 284 -3.28 -6.41 6.97
CA ARG A 284 -4.49 -6.26 7.81
C ARG A 284 -5.74 -6.75 7.08
N TRP A 285 -5.86 -6.51 5.78
CA TRP A 285 -6.95 -7.07 4.98
C TRP A 285 -6.91 -8.61 4.91
N VAL A 286 -5.72 -9.19 4.73
CA VAL A 286 -5.52 -10.65 4.63
C VAL A 286 -5.83 -11.38 5.94
N ILE A 287 -5.32 -10.88 7.07
CA ILE A 287 -5.43 -11.59 8.36
C ILE A 287 -6.58 -11.10 9.24
N GLY A 288 -7.21 -9.98 8.86
CA GLY A 288 -8.28 -9.30 9.60
C GLY A 288 -7.78 -8.44 10.76
N ASP A 289 -8.59 -7.44 11.12
CA ASP A 289 -8.28 -6.42 12.13
C ASP A 289 -7.90 -7.01 13.49
N SER A 290 -8.68 -7.99 13.97
CA SER A 290 -8.46 -8.59 15.30
C SER A 290 -7.10 -9.26 15.39
N SER A 291 -6.74 -10.07 14.39
CA SER A 291 -5.45 -10.75 14.32
C SER A 291 -4.31 -9.77 14.11
N PHE A 292 -4.49 -8.75 13.29
CA PHE A 292 -3.47 -7.74 13.02
C PHE A 292 -3.09 -6.97 14.28
N PHE A 293 -4.06 -6.36 14.98
CA PHE A 293 -3.75 -5.58 16.17
C PHE A 293 -3.33 -6.44 17.37
N ALA A 294 -3.83 -7.68 17.49
CA ALA A 294 -3.34 -8.63 18.50
C ALA A 294 -1.89 -9.03 18.23
N GLY A 295 -1.55 -9.37 16.98
CA GLY A 295 -0.17 -9.65 16.57
C GLY A 295 0.75 -8.46 16.79
N LEU A 296 0.29 -7.24 16.49
CA LEU A 296 1.06 -6.02 16.67
C LEU A 296 1.36 -5.75 18.15
N LYS A 297 0.36 -5.94 19.01
CA LYS A 297 0.52 -5.90 20.47
C LYS A 297 1.50 -6.94 20.99
N ASN A 298 1.48 -8.15 20.44
CA ASN A 298 2.43 -9.20 20.79
C ASN A 298 3.85 -8.84 20.35
N TYR A 299 4.03 -8.34 19.13
CA TYR A 299 5.31 -7.87 18.61
C TYR A 299 5.92 -6.74 19.47
N LEU A 300 5.12 -5.72 19.82
CA LEU A 300 5.57 -4.60 20.63
C LEU A 300 5.85 -4.96 22.10
N ASN A 301 5.29 -6.06 22.59
CA ASN A 301 5.53 -6.58 23.94
C ASN A 301 6.54 -7.73 23.99
N ASP A 302 7.09 -8.16 22.85
CA ASP A 302 8.10 -9.22 22.87
C ASP A 302 9.34 -8.74 23.64
N PRO A 303 9.74 -9.43 24.72
CA PRO A 303 10.86 -9.01 25.56
C PRO A 303 12.22 -9.05 24.84
N THR A 304 12.32 -9.73 23.70
CA THR A 304 13.54 -9.79 22.88
C THR A 304 13.63 -8.65 21.87
N LEU A 305 12.49 -8.07 21.49
CA LEU A 305 12.38 -7.01 20.47
C LEU A 305 12.15 -5.63 21.09
N ARG A 306 11.41 -5.55 22.20
CA ARG A 306 11.10 -4.29 22.87
C ARG A 306 12.38 -3.62 23.37
N TYR A 307 12.59 -2.37 22.97
CA TYR A 307 13.83 -1.61 23.21
C TYR A 307 15.06 -2.25 22.55
N SER A 308 14.86 -2.97 21.45
CA SER A 308 15.88 -3.68 20.69
C SER A 308 15.69 -3.43 19.18
N PHE A 309 16.18 -4.35 18.36
CA PHE A 309 16.09 -4.31 16.91
C PHE A 309 15.27 -5.51 16.40
N ALA A 310 14.52 -5.31 15.31
CA ALA A 310 13.71 -6.35 14.68
C ALA A 310 14.00 -6.47 13.18
N THR A 311 13.88 -7.70 12.67
CA THR A 311 13.88 -8.04 11.26
C THR A 311 12.44 -8.15 10.74
N THR A 312 12.28 -8.15 9.42
CA THR A 312 10.98 -8.47 8.80
C THR A 312 10.46 -9.85 9.20
N GLN A 313 11.36 -10.82 9.44
CA GLN A 313 10.97 -12.16 9.85
C GLN A 313 10.41 -12.19 11.28
N ASP A 314 10.93 -11.36 12.19
CA ASP A 314 10.39 -11.25 13.55
C ASP A 314 8.95 -10.74 13.50
N PHE A 315 8.70 -9.66 12.76
CA PHE A 315 7.36 -9.13 12.57
C PHE A 315 6.41 -10.15 11.93
N LYS A 316 6.82 -10.79 10.82
CA LYS A 316 6.06 -11.84 10.14
C LYS A 316 5.66 -12.95 11.13
N THR A 317 6.59 -13.42 11.94
CA THR A 317 6.34 -14.51 12.91
C THR A 317 5.23 -14.15 13.90
N HIS A 318 5.18 -12.91 14.40
CA HIS A 318 4.09 -12.48 15.28
C HIS A 318 2.74 -12.39 14.57
N MET A 319 2.72 -11.99 13.29
CA MET A 319 1.49 -11.95 12.49
C MET A 319 0.98 -13.37 12.17
N GLU A 320 1.87 -14.30 11.85
CA GLU A 320 1.54 -15.72 11.64
C GLU A 320 0.99 -16.34 12.92
N ASN A 321 1.65 -16.13 14.07
CA ASN A 321 1.21 -16.63 15.37
C ASN A 321 -0.17 -16.08 15.77
N SER A 322 -0.47 -14.82 15.45
CA SER A 322 -1.75 -14.21 15.81
C SER A 322 -2.89 -14.58 14.86
N SER A 323 -2.60 -14.86 13.59
CA SER A 323 -3.62 -15.16 12.57
C SER A 323 -3.82 -16.66 12.34
N GLY A 324 -2.83 -17.49 12.69
CA GLY A 324 -2.78 -18.90 12.32
C GLY A 324 -2.52 -19.14 10.83
N MET A 325 -2.23 -18.10 10.05
CA MET A 325 -1.96 -18.18 8.61
C MET A 325 -0.47 -18.30 8.32
N ASN A 326 -0.11 -19.04 7.28
CA ASN A 326 1.24 -18.98 6.71
C ASN A 326 1.32 -17.76 5.77
N LEU A 327 2.17 -16.80 6.11
CA LEU A 327 2.31 -15.53 5.39
C LEU A 327 3.51 -15.53 4.44
N THR A 328 4.13 -16.68 4.20
CA THR A 328 5.32 -16.77 3.33
C THR A 328 5.04 -16.31 1.90
N GLY A 329 3.93 -16.73 1.29
CA GLY A 329 3.52 -16.25 -0.05
C GLY A 329 3.35 -14.74 -0.07
N PHE A 330 2.59 -14.19 0.89
CA PHE A 330 2.35 -12.76 1.01
C PHE A 330 3.64 -11.92 1.09
N PHE A 331 4.60 -12.30 1.95
CA PHE A 331 5.86 -11.56 2.06
C PHE A 331 6.77 -11.79 0.84
N ASN A 332 6.73 -12.97 0.20
CA ASN A 332 7.45 -13.18 -1.06
C ASN A 332 6.94 -12.24 -2.15
N ASP A 333 5.63 -12.05 -2.25
CA ASP A 333 5.02 -11.21 -3.30
C ASP A 333 5.19 -9.71 -3.01
N TRP A 334 4.95 -9.28 -1.76
CA TRP A 334 4.80 -7.86 -1.44
C TRP A 334 6.02 -7.23 -0.77
N PHE A 335 6.82 -8.01 -0.02
CA PHE A 335 8.03 -7.50 0.60
C PHE A 335 9.25 -7.66 -0.31
N TYR A 336 9.51 -8.89 -0.74
CA TYR A 336 10.64 -9.20 -1.63
C TYR A 336 10.33 -8.91 -3.09
N GLY A 337 9.12 -9.25 -3.52
CA GLY A 337 8.63 -9.04 -4.87
C GLY A 337 8.49 -7.56 -5.24
N GLU A 338 8.62 -7.30 -6.53
CA GLU A 338 8.56 -5.95 -7.09
C GLU A 338 7.22 -5.73 -7.79
N GLY A 339 6.83 -4.47 -7.99
CA GLY A 339 5.62 -4.14 -8.75
C GLY A 339 4.31 -4.39 -7.99
N TYR A 340 3.24 -4.57 -8.75
CA TYR A 340 1.85 -4.75 -8.32
C TYR A 340 0.99 -5.45 -9.40
N PRO A 341 -0.17 -6.04 -9.04
CA PRO A 341 -1.08 -6.67 -10.00
C PRO A 341 -1.97 -5.67 -10.75
N ILE A 342 -2.38 -6.09 -11.95
CA ILE A 342 -3.42 -5.50 -12.78
C ILE A 342 -4.46 -6.59 -13.00
N TYR A 343 -5.62 -6.47 -12.35
CA TYR A 343 -6.69 -7.46 -12.44
C TYR A 343 -7.56 -7.24 -13.68
N ASP A 344 -8.00 -8.34 -14.29
CA ASP A 344 -9.06 -8.39 -15.29
C ASP A 344 -10.15 -9.36 -14.83
N ILE A 345 -11.28 -8.81 -14.40
CA ILE A 345 -12.36 -9.57 -13.75
C ILE A 345 -13.59 -9.60 -14.66
N THR A 346 -14.06 -10.80 -15.00
CA THR A 346 -15.29 -10.97 -15.79
C THR A 346 -16.35 -11.65 -14.94
N CYS A 347 -17.51 -11.04 -14.83
CA CYS A 347 -18.69 -11.58 -14.15
C CYS A 347 -19.79 -11.86 -15.18
N ILE A 348 -20.21 -13.11 -15.34
CA ILE A 348 -21.24 -13.54 -16.30
C ILE A 348 -22.49 -13.95 -15.54
N LYS A 349 -23.60 -13.24 -15.78
CA LYS A 349 -24.91 -13.61 -15.23
C LYS A 349 -25.43 -14.88 -15.91
N LYS A 350 -25.88 -15.82 -15.08
CA LYS A 350 -26.53 -17.07 -15.45
C LYS A 350 -27.99 -17.07 -14.95
N PRO A 351 -28.84 -18.01 -15.39
CA PRO A 351 -30.16 -18.23 -14.80
C PRO A 351 -30.09 -18.46 -13.28
N ASN A 352 -31.23 -18.32 -12.59
CA ASN A 352 -31.37 -18.56 -11.15
C ASN A 352 -30.49 -17.66 -10.24
N GLN A 353 -30.19 -16.43 -10.68
CA GLN A 353 -29.38 -15.46 -9.92
C GLN A 353 -27.96 -15.95 -9.64
N ILE A 354 -27.45 -16.86 -10.47
CA ILE A 354 -26.07 -17.30 -10.44
C ILE A 354 -25.21 -16.31 -11.23
N VAL A 355 -24.01 -16.04 -10.73
CA VAL A 355 -22.97 -15.29 -11.43
C VAL A 355 -21.71 -16.13 -11.45
N GLU A 356 -21.16 -16.35 -12.63
CA GLU A 356 -19.82 -16.92 -12.80
C GLU A 356 -18.81 -15.78 -12.85
N THR A 357 -17.86 -15.77 -11.92
CA THR A 357 -16.81 -14.76 -11.84
C THR A 357 -15.47 -15.40 -12.17
N THR A 358 -14.82 -14.93 -13.23
CA THR A 358 -13.45 -15.27 -13.60
C THR A 358 -12.52 -14.14 -13.19
N ILE A 359 -11.43 -14.47 -12.51
CA ILE A 359 -10.40 -13.51 -12.10
C ILE A 359 -9.12 -13.85 -12.84
N ASN A 360 -8.58 -12.86 -13.54
CA ASN A 360 -7.24 -12.92 -14.11
C ASN A 360 -6.42 -11.74 -13.58
N GLN A 361 -5.11 -11.89 -13.62
CA GLN A 361 -4.16 -10.80 -13.41
C GLN A 361 -2.97 -10.90 -14.35
N THR A 362 -2.40 -9.73 -14.62
CA THR A 362 -1.03 -9.56 -15.10
C THR A 362 -0.27 -8.72 -14.08
N GLN A 363 1.06 -8.78 -14.10
CA GLN A 363 1.90 -8.08 -13.14
C GLN A 363 2.67 -6.94 -13.83
N SER A 364 2.90 -5.86 -13.10
CA SER A 364 3.75 -4.77 -13.60
C SER A 364 5.23 -5.17 -13.68
N HIS A 365 5.66 -6.20 -12.96
CA HIS A 365 7.03 -6.70 -12.94
C HIS A 365 7.06 -8.25 -12.90
N PRO A 366 8.00 -8.91 -13.61
CA PRO A 366 8.06 -10.38 -13.69
C PRO A 366 8.62 -11.09 -12.44
N SER A 367 9.05 -10.35 -11.40
CA SER A 367 9.57 -10.98 -10.18
C SER A 367 8.48 -11.65 -9.32
N VAL A 368 7.21 -11.33 -9.57
CA VAL A 368 6.05 -11.99 -8.97
C VAL A 368 5.21 -12.58 -10.09
N GLY A 369 4.96 -13.89 -10.04
CA GLY A 369 4.19 -14.59 -11.07
C GLY A 369 2.66 -14.45 -10.90
N PHE A 370 2.20 -14.34 -9.67
CA PHE A 370 0.79 -14.19 -9.32
C PHE A 370 0.69 -13.65 -7.89
N TYR A 371 -0.04 -12.54 -7.67
CA TYR A 371 -0.29 -12.03 -6.33
C TYR A 371 -1.49 -12.72 -5.70
N GLU A 372 -1.26 -13.53 -4.67
CA GLU A 372 -2.32 -14.24 -3.94
C GLU A 372 -3.01 -13.30 -2.94
N MET A 373 -4.10 -12.65 -3.38
CA MET A 373 -4.87 -11.73 -2.54
C MET A 373 -6.36 -12.12 -2.47
N PRO A 374 -7.03 -11.92 -1.32
CA PRO A 374 -8.49 -11.96 -1.25
C PRO A 374 -9.07 -10.79 -2.05
N VAL A 375 -9.69 -11.08 -3.20
CA VAL A 375 -10.19 -10.08 -4.17
C VAL A 375 -11.65 -9.73 -3.87
N PRO A 376 -11.96 -8.54 -3.32
CA PRO A 376 -13.34 -8.11 -3.10
C PRO A 376 -13.98 -7.60 -4.39
N VAL A 377 -15.16 -8.14 -4.72
CA VAL A 377 -16.03 -7.67 -5.80
C VAL A 377 -17.39 -7.32 -5.23
N LYS A 378 -17.80 -6.06 -5.43
CA LYS A 378 -19.13 -5.59 -5.06
C LYS A 378 -20.10 -5.81 -6.20
N PHE A 379 -21.16 -6.57 -5.94
CA PHE A 379 -22.32 -6.74 -6.82
C PHE A 379 -23.43 -5.81 -6.35
N LYS A 380 -24.08 -5.11 -7.27
CA LYS A 380 -25.12 -4.13 -6.93
C LYS A 380 -26.26 -4.15 -7.94
N ASN A 381 -27.45 -3.80 -7.46
CA ASN A 381 -28.54 -3.27 -8.27
C ASN A 381 -29.13 -2.00 -7.66
N ALA A 382 -30.24 -1.50 -8.21
CA ALA A 382 -30.94 -0.30 -7.72
C ALA A 382 -31.30 -0.32 -6.22
N THR A 383 -31.46 -1.49 -5.59
CA THR A 383 -32.01 -1.62 -4.21
C THR A 383 -31.13 -2.40 -3.24
N LYS A 384 -30.22 -3.25 -3.75
CA LYS A 384 -29.38 -4.14 -2.96
C LYS A 384 -27.95 -4.09 -3.44
N ASP A 385 -27.02 -4.31 -2.52
CA ASP A 385 -25.64 -4.62 -2.85
C ASP A 385 -25.09 -5.70 -1.91
N THR A 386 -23.97 -6.31 -2.31
CA THR A 386 -23.19 -7.23 -1.49
C THR A 386 -21.75 -7.27 -1.99
N ILE A 387 -20.81 -7.58 -1.10
CA ILE A 387 -19.40 -7.82 -1.45
C ILE A 387 -19.13 -9.30 -1.30
N ILE A 388 -18.59 -9.92 -2.35
CA ILE A 388 -18.07 -11.27 -2.33
C ILE A 388 -16.54 -11.18 -2.43
N VAL A 389 -15.84 -11.95 -1.60
CA VAL A 389 -14.38 -12.01 -1.58
C VAL A 389 -13.96 -13.34 -2.22
N PHE A 390 -13.16 -13.25 -3.28
CA PHE A 390 -12.67 -14.40 -4.02
C PHE A 390 -11.19 -14.63 -3.73
N ASN A 391 -10.82 -15.86 -3.37
CA ASN A 391 -9.44 -16.27 -3.14
C ASN A 391 -8.95 -17.03 -4.37
N SER A 392 -8.52 -16.30 -5.38
CA SER A 392 -7.92 -16.91 -6.57
C SER A 392 -6.45 -17.18 -6.34
N ILE A 393 -5.98 -18.34 -6.80
CA ILE A 393 -4.58 -18.77 -6.74
C ILE A 393 -3.96 -18.95 -8.14
N ALA A 394 -4.77 -18.85 -9.20
CA ALA A 394 -4.31 -18.92 -10.58
C ALA A 394 -5.24 -18.18 -11.54
N ASN A 395 -4.70 -17.76 -12.69
CA ASN A 395 -5.49 -17.19 -13.77
C ASN A 395 -6.52 -18.21 -14.32
N SER A 396 -7.63 -17.70 -14.82
CA SER A 396 -8.74 -18.46 -15.41
C SER A 396 -9.51 -19.35 -14.45
N GLU A 397 -9.35 -19.16 -13.14
CA GLU A 397 -10.24 -19.75 -12.15
C GLU A 397 -11.64 -19.14 -12.25
N VAL A 398 -12.66 -20.00 -12.21
CA VAL A 398 -14.06 -19.62 -12.31
C VAL A 398 -14.76 -19.94 -11.00
N PHE A 399 -15.37 -18.92 -10.39
CA PHE A 399 -16.16 -19.03 -9.18
C PHE A 399 -17.64 -18.92 -9.53
N SER A 400 -18.45 -19.88 -9.10
CA SER A 400 -19.91 -19.81 -9.28
C SER A 400 -20.55 -19.39 -7.95
N ILE A 401 -21.22 -18.24 -7.93
CA ILE A 401 -21.88 -17.70 -6.75
C ILE A 401 -23.37 -17.51 -6.99
N GLN A 402 -24.19 -17.85 -6.00
CA GLN A 402 -25.62 -17.57 -6.03
C GLN A 402 -25.92 -16.31 -5.23
N LEU A 403 -26.46 -15.30 -5.90
CA LEU A 403 -26.91 -14.06 -5.27
C LEU A 403 -28.41 -14.13 -4.94
N ASN A 404 -28.85 -13.31 -3.97
CA ASN A 404 -30.28 -13.14 -3.64
C ASN A 404 -30.93 -11.95 -4.39
N PHE A 405 -30.25 -11.47 -5.44
CA PHE A 405 -30.73 -10.51 -6.43
C PHE A 405 -29.97 -10.67 -7.75
N VAL A 406 -30.53 -10.11 -8.83
CA VAL A 406 -29.82 -9.98 -10.11
C VAL A 406 -29.03 -8.67 -10.10
N PRO A 407 -27.68 -8.69 -10.23
CA PRO A 407 -26.89 -7.47 -10.29
C PRO A 407 -27.04 -6.76 -11.65
N ASP A 408 -27.04 -5.43 -11.62
CA ASP A 408 -26.93 -4.57 -12.81
C ASP A 408 -25.55 -3.90 -12.92
N SER A 409 -24.76 -3.91 -11.84
CA SER A 409 -23.45 -3.29 -11.75
C SER A 409 -22.50 -4.10 -10.87
N VAL A 410 -21.20 -4.00 -11.17
CA VAL A 410 -20.11 -4.65 -10.43
C VAL A 410 -18.95 -3.67 -10.24
N PHE A 411 -18.27 -3.76 -9.11
CA PHE A 411 -17.11 -2.93 -8.79
C PHE A 411 -16.02 -3.79 -8.17
N PHE A 412 -14.80 -3.67 -8.71
CA PHE A 412 -13.61 -4.25 -8.12
C PHE A 412 -13.13 -3.35 -6.98
N ASP A 413 -12.85 -3.96 -5.83
CA ASP A 413 -12.23 -3.34 -4.65
C ASP A 413 -12.69 -1.91 -4.35
N PRO A 414 -14.00 -1.70 -4.10
CA PRO A 414 -14.56 -0.37 -3.87
C PRO A 414 -13.97 0.31 -2.61
N ASP A 415 -13.42 -0.47 -1.69
CA ASP A 415 -12.84 0.00 -0.44
C ASP A 415 -11.32 0.17 -0.51
N LEU A 416 -10.68 -0.02 -1.67
CA LEU A 416 -9.24 0.17 -1.87
C LEU A 416 -8.40 -0.65 -0.87
N ARG A 417 -8.72 -1.93 -0.72
CA ARG A 417 -8.03 -2.90 0.14
C ARG A 417 -6.72 -3.37 -0.48
N ILE A 418 -6.59 -3.34 -1.80
CA ILE A 418 -5.47 -3.93 -2.55
C ILE A 418 -4.72 -2.85 -3.32
N VAL A 419 -3.39 -2.85 -3.22
CA VAL A 419 -2.53 -2.06 -4.11
C VAL A 419 -2.60 -2.66 -5.51
N SER A 420 -3.28 -1.97 -6.42
CA SER A 420 -3.39 -2.34 -7.82
C SER A 420 -3.66 -1.11 -8.68
N LYS A 421 -3.43 -1.18 -9.98
CA LYS A 421 -3.71 -0.08 -10.91
C LYS A 421 -4.21 -0.61 -12.24
N ASN A 422 -4.98 0.23 -12.95
CA ASN A 422 -5.50 -0.05 -14.29
C ASN A 422 -6.26 -1.38 -14.40
N SER A 423 -6.87 -1.84 -13.30
CA SER A 423 -7.66 -3.08 -13.29
C SER A 423 -9.03 -2.86 -13.93
N SER A 424 -9.51 -3.86 -14.65
CA SER A 424 -10.82 -3.88 -15.33
C SER A 424 -11.78 -4.84 -14.65
N ILE A 425 -13.06 -4.47 -14.67
CA ILE A 425 -14.14 -5.37 -14.30
C ILE A 425 -15.33 -5.22 -15.27
N HIS A 426 -15.86 -6.36 -15.71
CA HIS A 426 -16.95 -6.41 -16.69
C HIS A 426 -18.10 -7.29 -16.19
N LEU A 427 -19.33 -6.78 -16.31
CA LEU A 427 -20.55 -7.57 -16.09
C LEU A 427 -21.17 -7.93 -17.44
N GLY A 428 -21.09 -9.20 -17.80
CA GLY A 428 -21.75 -9.80 -18.94
C GLY A 428 -23.06 -10.48 -18.57
N ILE A 429 -23.84 -10.77 -19.61
CA ILE A 429 -24.91 -11.78 -19.57
C ILE A 429 -24.37 -12.94 -20.38
N GLU A 430 -24.59 -14.17 -19.94
CA GLU A 430 -24.34 -15.32 -20.80
C GLU A 430 -25.11 -15.10 -22.10
N SER A 431 -24.37 -14.90 -23.19
CA SER A 431 -24.97 -14.99 -24.52
C SER A 431 -25.56 -16.39 -24.58
N ILE A 432 -26.87 -16.47 -24.71
CA ILE A 432 -27.51 -17.71 -25.13
C ILE A 432 -26.90 -18.01 -26.48
N ASN A 433 -25.85 -18.85 -26.50
CA ASN A 433 -25.43 -19.54 -27.70
C ASN A 433 -26.59 -20.46 -28.04
N ASN A 434 -27.60 -19.91 -28.72
CA ASN A 434 -28.42 -20.72 -29.58
C ASN A 434 -27.43 -21.22 -30.63
N ASP A 435 -26.99 -22.47 -30.51
CA ASP A 435 -26.16 -23.22 -31.47
C ASP A 435 -26.89 -23.42 -32.84
N SER A 436 -27.64 -22.40 -33.27
CA SER A 436 -28.29 -22.28 -34.55
C SER A 436 -27.31 -21.61 -35.51
N TYR A 437 -26.54 -22.41 -36.25
CA TYR A 437 -25.65 -21.89 -37.29
C TYR A 437 -26.00 -22.53 -38.63
N LEU A 438 -25.78 -21.78 -39.71
CA LEU A 438 -25.86 -22.25 -41.10
C LEU A 438 -24.68 -21.68 -41.86
N ASP A 439 -23.84 -22.55 -42.42
CA ASP A 439 -22.68 -22.19 -43.23
C ASP A 439 -22.60 -22.96 -44.54
N ILE A 440 -21.89 -22.35 -45.49
CA ILE A 440 -21.71 -22.90 -46.83
C ILE A 440 -20.23 -23.02 -47.15
N PHE A 441 -19.82 -24.15 -47.71
CA PHE A 441 -18.43 -24.36 -48.13
C PHE A 441 -18.31 -25.45 -49.21
N PRO A 442 -17.25 -25.41 -50.04
CA PRO A 442 -16.36 -24.27 -50.21
C PRO A 442 -17.11 -23.07 -50.80
N ASN A 443 -16.67 -21.85 -50.53
CA ASN A 443 -17.20 -20.64 -51.15
C ASN A 443 -16.05 -19.61 -51.26
N PRO A 444 -15.46 -19.38 -52.45
CA PRO A 444 -15.95 -19.78 -53.77
C PRO A 444 -15.99 -21.30 -54.04
N THR A 445 -16.93 -21.75 -54.89
CA THR A 445 -17.12 -23.16 -55.28
C THR A 445 -17.02 -23.37 -56.79
N LYS A 446 -16.57 -24.56 -57.20
CA LYS A 446 -16.64 -25.04 -58.58
C LYS A 446 -17.96 -25.81 -58.77
N ASN A 447 -17.99 -27.11 -58.49
CA ASN A 447 -19.14 -27.93 -58.89
C ASN A 447 -20.09 -28.25 -57.73
N ILE A 448 -19.67 -28.10 -56.48
CA ILE A 448 -20.37 -28.65 -55.31
C ILE A 448 -20.38 -27.63 -54.18
N LEU A 449 -21.56 -27.28 -53.69
CA LEU A 449 -21.74 -26.48 -52.49
C LEU A 449 -22.29 -27.35 -51.37
N ASN A 450 -21.60 -27.41 -50.23
CA ASN A 450 -22.11 -28.03 -49.02
C ASN A 450 -22.74 -26.97 -48.14
N ILE A 451 -23.88 -27.29 -47.55
CA ILE A 451 -24.60 -26.48 -46.57
C ILE A 451 -24.60 -27.27 -45.27
N HIS A 452 -23.95 -26.74 -44.25
CA HIS A 452 -23.95 -27.29 -42.90
C HIS A 452 -24.83 -26.44 -42.01
N TYR A 453 -25.68 -27.08 -41.23
CA TYR A 453 -26.53 -26.37 -40.28
C TYR A 453 -26.79 -27.23 -39.04
N SER A 454 -26.94 -26.57 -37.90
CA SER A 454 -27.29 -27.19 -36.62
C SER A 454 -28.45 -26.43 -36.00
N ASN A 455 -29.34 -27.15 -35.30
CA ASN A 455 -30.48 -26.59 -34.56
C ASN A 455 -31.37 -25.60 -35.37
N ILE A 456 -31.44 -25.77 -36.70
CA ILE A 456 -32.34 -25.04 -37.61
C ILE A 456 -33.16 -26.06 -38.40
N LYS A 457 -34.50 -25.92 -38.39
CA LYS A 457 -35.38 -26.70 -39.26
C LYS A 457 -35.56 -25.98 -40.59
N ILE A 458 -34.86 -26.44 -41.62
CA ILE A 458 -34.99 -25.88 -42.98
C ILE A 458 -36.15 -26.58 -43.70
N SER A 459 -37.16 -25.82 -44.12
CA SER A 459 -38.30 -26.31 -44.90
C SER A 459 -38.08 -26.21 -46.41
N LYS A 460 -37.29 -25.22 -46.84
CA LYS A 460 -37.02 -24.97 -48.27
C LYS A 460 -35.66 -24.32 -48.46
N ILE A 461 -35.00 -24.69 -49.56
CA ILE A 461 -33.78 -24.04 -50.04
C ILE A 461 -34.01 -23.54 -51.46
N GLU A 462 -33.56 -22.32 -51.71
CA GLU A 462 -33.63 -21.67 -53.01
C GLU A 462 -32.29 -21.01 -53.35
N ILE A 463 -31.83 -21.13 -54.59
CA ILE A 463 -30.69 -20.37 -55.10
C ILE A 463 -31.20 -19.44 -56.19
N THR A 464 -30.92 -18.14 -56.06
CA THR A 464 -31.24 -17.13 -57.08
C THR A 464 -29.97 -16.52 -57.66
N ASP A 465 -30.02 -16.09 -58.93
CA ASP A 465 -28.98 -15.22 -59.47
C ASP A 465 -29.09 -13.78 -58.92
N VAL A 466 -28.19 -12.90 -59.35
CA VAL A 466 -28.17 -11.48 -58.94
C VAL A 466 -29.40 -10.68 -59.38
N LEU A 467 -30.17 -11.18 -60.36
CA LEU A 467 -31.42 -10.57 -60.82
C LEU A 467 -32.64 -11.16 -60.11
N GLY A 468 -32.43 -12.07 -59.15
CA GLY A 468 -33.50 -12.72 -58.39
C GLY A 468 -34.19 -13.87 -59.12
N LYS A 469 -33.69 -14.30 -60.28
CA LYS A 469 -34.23 -15.47 -60.99
C LYS A 469 -33.86 -16.74 -60.23
N ASN A 470 -34.85 -17.59 -59.96
CA ASN A 470 -34.64 -18.89 -59.33
C ASN A 470 -33.85 -19.82 -60.26
N CYS A 471 -32.69 -20.27 -59.79
CA CYS A 471 -31.80 -21.20 -60.48
C CYS A 471 -31.89 -22.63 -59.92
N PHE A 472 -32.31 -22.77 -58.66
CA PHE A 472 -32.52 -24.06 -57.99
C PHE A 472 -33.49 -23.91 -56.83
N MET A 473 -34.32 -24.92 -56.64
CA MET A 473 -35.24 -25.03 -55.51
C MET A 473 -35.28 -26.47 -55.02
N LYS A 474 -35.28 -26.65 -53.70
CA LYS A 474 -35.52 -27.94 -53.05
C LYS A 474 -36.35 -27.72 -51.79
N GLU A 475 -37.52 -28.36 -51.74
CA GLU A 475 -38.28 -28.49 -50.50
C GLU A 475 -37.72 -29.66 -49.67
N ILE A 476 -37.72 -29.49 -48.36
CA ILE A 476 -37.20 -30.49 -47.43
C ILE A 476 -38.30 -30.87 -46.46
N SER A 477 -38.72 -32.13 -46.52
CA SER A 477 -39.80 -32.69 -45.70
C SER A 477 -39.34 -34.01 -45.08
N GLY A 478 -39.45 -34.14 -43.75
CA GLY A 478 -39.08 -35.34 -43.00
C GLY A 478 -38.67 -35.05 -41.55
N SER A 479 -38.86 -36.02 -40.65
CA SER A 479 -38.53 -35.91 -39.21
C SER A 479 -37.04 -36.09 -38.88
N ASN A 480 -36.25 -36.63 -39.82
CA ASN A 480 -34.79 -36.74 -39.73
C ASN A 480 -34.15 -35.95 -40.87
N LEU A 481 -33.95 -34.65 -40.66
CA LEU A 481 -33.29 -33.78 -41.64
C LEU A 481 -31.77 -33.96 -41.53
N PRO A 482 -31.05 -34.23 -42.64
CA PRO A 482 -29.59 -34.37 -42.58
C PRO A 482 -28.96 -33.02 -42.26
N THR A 483 -28.07 -32.96 -41.26
CA THR A 483 -27.30 -31.75 -40.84
C THR A 483 -26.32 -31.24 -41.89
N LYS A 484 -26.26 -31.92 -43.04
CA LYS A 484 -25.46 -31.58 -44.22
C LYS A 484 -26.28 -31.78 -45.48
N LEU A 485 -26.30 -30.77 -46.35
CA LEU A 485 -26.89 -30.84 -47.68
C LEU A 485 -25.84 -30.50 -48.73
N GLN A 486 -25.92 -31.18 -49.87
CA GLN A 486 -25.00 -30.98 -50.97
C GLN A 486 -25.78 -30.60 -52.22
N ILE A 487 -25.36 -29.52 -52.88
CA ILE A 487 -25.97 -29.02 -54.11
C ILE A 487 -24.92 -29.06 -55.22
N ASN A 488 -25.29 -29.70 -56.34
CA ASN A 488 -24.47 -29.71 -57.55
C ASN A 488 -24.76 -28.43 -58.37
N LEU A 489 -23.72 -27.63 -58.59
CA LEU A 489 -23.72 -26.36 -59.33
C LEU A 489 -23.01 -26.47 -60.69
N GLU A 490 -22.78 -27.69 -61.21
CA GLU A 490 -22.11 -27.92 -62.49
C GLU A 490 -22.82 -27.22 -63.66
N LYS A 491 -24.16 -27.15 -63.62
CA LYS A 491 -24.99 -26.47 -64.63
C LYS A 491 -25.11 -24.95 -64.45
N PHE A 492 -24.53 -24.39 -63.38
CA PHE A 492 -24.54 -22.96 -63.10
C PHE A 492 -23.37 -22.29 -63.83
N GLN A 493 -23.61 -21.11 -64.38
CA GLN A 493 -22.55 -20.28 -64.96
C GLN A 493 -21.69 -19.66 -63.84
N SER A 494 -20.44 -19.30 -64.17
CA SER A 494 -19.58 -18.56 -63.24
C SER A 494 -20.22 -17.22 -62.87
N GLY A 495 -20.28 -16.90 -61.58
CA GLY A 495 -20.95 -15.68 -61.09
C GLY A 495 -21.34 -15.72 -59.63
N ASN A 496 -22.01 -14.64 -59.18
CA ASN A 496 -22.56 -14.55 -57.83
C ASN A 496 -24.01 -15.06 -57.80
N TYR A 497 -24.34 -15.84 -56.78
CA TYR A 497 -25.69 -16.31 -56.50
C TYR A 497 -26.03 -16.07 -55.02
N PHE A 498 -27.31 -16.18 -54.67
CA PHE A 498 -27.78 -16.08 -53.29
C PHE A 498 -28.53 -17.36 -52.91
N LEU A 499 -28.03 -18.03 -51.88
CA LEU A 499 -28.73 -19.10 -51.19
C LEU A 499 -29.73 -18.49 -50.20
N LYS A 500 -31.00 -18.88 -50.28
CA LYS A 500 -32.04 -18.59 -49.30
C LYS A 500 -32.49 -19.89 -48.65
N CYS A 501 -32.34 -19.99 -47.34
CA CYS A 501 -32.82 -21.12 -46.54
C CYS A 501 -34.00 -20.65 -45.71
N TYR A 502 -35.15 -21.26 -45.91
CA TYR A 502 -36.40 -20.95 -45.22
C TYR A 502 -36.52 -21.83 -43.99
N SER A 503 -36.64 -21.20 -42.82
CA SER A 503 -36.91 -21.82 -41.52
C SER A 503 -38.32 -21.45 -41.06
N GLU A 504 -38.83 -22.09 -40.00
CA GLU A 504 -40.13 -21.77 -39.40
C GLU A 504 -40.21 -20.29 -38.94
N ASN A 505 -39.07 -19.71 -38.52
CA ASN A 505 -39.03 -18.39 -37.89
C ASN A 505 -38.28 -17.31 -38.70
N GLU A 506 -37.54 -17.67 -39.76
CA GLU A 506 -36.69 -16.74 -40.49
C GLU A 506 -36.28 -17.23 -41.88
N ILE A 507 -35.73 -16.32 -42.71
CA ILE A 507 -35.06 -16.65 -43.98
C ILE A 507 -33.58 -16.27 -43.85
N ILE A 508 -32.71 -17.27 -43.91
CA ILE A 508 -31.25 -17.07 -43.85
C ILE A 508 -30.70 -16.96 -45.27
N ILE A 509 -29.93 -15.90 -45.55
CA ILE A 509 -29.36 -15.63 -46.87
C ILE A 509 -27.83 -15.71 -46.82
N LYS A 510 -27.23 -16.48 -47.74
CA LYS A 510 -25.76 -16.58 -47.91
C LYS A 510 -25.40 -16.33 -49.36
N LYS A 511 -24.34 -15.54 -49.60
CA LYS A 511 -23.81 -15.29 -50.94
C LYS A 511 -22.96 -16.49 -51.39
N ILE A 512 -23.19 -16.99 -52.60
CA ILE A 512 -22.39 -18.03 -53.26
C ILE A 512 -21.56 -17.38 -54.37
N ILE A 513 -20.28 -17.73 -54.47
CA ILE A 513 -19.39 -17.36 -55.55
C ILE A 513 -19.08 -18.63 -56.35
N ARG A 514 -19.66 -18.77 -57.55
CA ARG A 514 -19.41 -19.86 -58.48
C ARG A 514 -18.24 -19.47 -59.39
N LEU A 515 -17.14 -20.20 -59.29
CA LEU A 515 -15.93 -19.99 -60.10
C LEU A 515 -16.14 -20.42 -61.54
#